data_AF-A0A2Z2MYM8-F1
#
_entry.id   AF-A0A2Z2MYM8-F1
#
_cell.length_a   1.000
_cell.length_b   1.000
_cell.length_c   1.000
_cell.angle_alpha   90.00
_cell.angle_beta   90.00
_cell.angle_gamma   90.00
#
_symmetry.space_group_name_H-M   'P 1'
#
loop_
_entity.id
_entity.type
_entity.pdbx_description
1 polymer ?
#
loop_
_entity_poly.entity_id
_entity_poly.type
_entity_poly.pdbx_seq_one_letter_code
_entity_poly.pdbx_strand_id
1 'polypeptide(L)'
;MEIPNYGKLEFKAVLFDLNGTLGESGRMGEEVRHLLERLADRYTVVVLSADTFGTLEEELKGLPVRIERVSSGVEKAEIARGYAPYAAVGNGNNDVAMLEGAELAFCVIGREGATVEALLASDIVVTDVKDAIAMLLDERKLMATLRG
;
A
#
# COMPACT_ATOMS: atom_id res chain seq x y z
N MET A 1 8.97 15.38 -1.14
CA MET A 1 7.98 16.48 -1.06
C MET A 1 8.06 17.12 0.32
N GLU A 2 8.04 18.45 0.41
CA GLU A 2 7.92 19.17 1.69
C GLU A 2 6.45 19.47 1.96
N ILE A 3 5.90 19.01 3.09
CA ILE A 3 4.51 19.26 3.49
C ILE A 3 4.50 20.22 4.69
N PRO A 4 3.82 21.39 4.59
CA PRO A 4 3.74 22.34 5.69
C PRO A 4 3.23 21.70 6.99
N ASN A 5 3.94 21.93 8.09
CA ASN A 5 3.66 21.41 9.45
C ASN A 5 3.64 19.87 9.63
N TYR A 6 3.80 19.10 8.55
CA TYR A 6 3.95 17.64 8.61
C TYR A 6 5.43 17.22 8.47
N GLY A 7 6.19 17.92 7.62
CA GLY A 7 7.62 17.67 7.41
C GLY A 7 7.94 17.21 5.99
N LYS A 8 9.18 16.71 5.81
CA LYS A 8 9.67 16.21 4.52
C LYS A 8 9.27 14.76 4.35
N LEU A 9 8.50 14.49 3.29
CA LEU A 9 8.11 13.14 2.89
C LEU A 9 8.93 12.67 1.68
N GLU A 10 9.64 11.56 1.82
CA GLU A 10 10.48 10.99 0.76
C GLU A 10 10.37 9.47 0.76
N PHE A 11 9.94 8.88 -0.35
CA PHE A 11 9.92 7.44 -0.56
C PHE A 11 10.12 7.12 -2.03
N LYS A 12 10.64 5.91 -2.33
CA LYS A 12 10.89 5.44 -3.71
C LYS A 12 10.12 4.19 -4.06
N ALA A 13 9.61 3.49 -3.04
CA ALA A 13 8.79 2.32 -3.20
C ALA A 13 7.40 2.53 -2.61
N VAL A 14 6.41 1.84 -3.16
CA VAL A 14 5.06 1.74 -2.59
C VAL A 14 4.74 0.26 -2.43
N LEU A 15 4.48 -0.13 -1.19
CA LEU A 15 4.23 -1.50 -0.78
C LEU A 15 2.74 -1.69 -0.51
N PHE A 16 2.17 -2.74 -1.07
CA PHE A 16 0.75 -3.06 -0.93
C PHE A 16 0.57 -4.46 -0.35
N ASP A 17 -0.37 -4.62 0.57
CA ASP A 17 -1.04 -5.91 0.74
C ASP A 17 -1.98 -6.21 -0.44
N LEU A 18 -2.32 -7.48 -0.65
CA LEU A 18 -3.27 -7.89 -1.68
C LEU A 18 -4.73 -7.88 -1.19
N ASN A 19 -5.06 -8.67 -0.16
CA ASN A 19 -6.46 -9.01 0.17
C ASN A 19 -7.02 -8.04 1.20
N GLY A 20 -8.17 -7.44 0.91
CA GLY A 20 -8.71 -6.34 1.70
C GLY A 20 -8.03 -4.99 1.41
N THR A 21 -7.02 -4.98 0.55
CA THR A 21 -6.28 -3.79 0.12
C THR A 21 -6.39 -3.57 -1.39
N LEU A 22 -5.58 -4.24 -2.22
CA LEU A 22 -5.65 -4.10 -3.69
C LEU A 22 -6.86 -4.80 -4.31
N GLY A 23 -7.35 -5.85 -3.65
CA GLY A 23 -8.42 -6.68 -4.14
C GLY A 23 -9.19 -7.36 -3.02
N GLU A 24 -10.25 -8.06 -3.42
CA GLU A 24 -11.08 -8.85 -2.52
C GLU A 24 -10.99 -10.33 -2.91
N SER A 25 -10.80 -11.21 -1.92
CA SER A 25 -10.72 -12.66 -2.15
C SER A 25 -9.75 -13.05 -3.29
N GLY A 26 -8.59 -12.39 -3.35
CA GLY A 26 -7.54 -12.66 -4.32
C GLY A 26 -7.82 -12.16 -5.73
N ARG A 27 -8.77 -11.24 -5.95
CA ARG A 27 -9.04 -10.65 -7.27
C ARG A 27 -8.93 -9.14 -7.27
N MET A 28 -8.31 -8.61 -8.31
CA MET A 28 -8.12 -7.16 -8.49
C MET A 28 -8.96 -6.64 -9.66
N GLY A 29 -9.66 -5.53 -9.45
CA GLY A 29 -10.41 -4.86 -10.51
C GLY A 29 -9.50 -4.25 -11.59
N GLU A 30 -9.99 -4.16 -12.84
CA GLU A 30 -9.23 -3.61 -13.97
C GLU A 30 -8.73 -2.18 -13.73
N GLU A 31 -9.53 -1.35 -13.07
CA GLU A 31 -9.14 0.04 -12.77
C GLU A 31 -7.93 0.10 -11.83
N VAL A 32 -7.87 -0.76 -10.81
CA VAL A 32 -6.73 -0.83 -9.87
C VAL A 32 -5.48 -1.27 -10.63
N ARG A 33 -5.59 -2.25 -11.53
CA ARG A 33 -4.48 -2.70 -12.38
C ARG A 33 -3.90 -1.56 -13.20
N HIS A 34 -4.75 -0.78 -13.88
CA HIS A 34 -4.30 0.37 -14.66
C HIS A 34 -3.66 1.47 -13.80
N LEU A 35 -4.17 1.67 -12.58
CA LEU A 35 -3.57 2.60 -11.63
C LEU A 35 -2.19 2.14 -11.14
N LEU A 36 -1.99 0.83 -10.93
CA LEU A 36 -0.68 0.26 -10.58
C LEU A 36 0.34 0.44 -11.71
N GLU A 37 -0.04 0.28 -12.98
CA GLU A 37 0.84 0.57 -14.13
C GLU A 37 1.33 2.01 -14.09
N ARG A 38 0.40 2.96 -13.94
CA ARG A 38 0.72 4.40 -13.86
C ARG A 38 1.56 4.74 -12.63
N LEU A 39 1.36 4.03 -11.52
CA LEU A 39 2.14 4.22 -10.30
C LEU A 39 3.58 3.70 -10.48
N ALA A 40 3.76 2.59 -11.20
CA ALA A 40 5.06 2.01 -11.49
C ALA A 40 5.96 2.89 -12.38
N ASP A 41 5.37 3.81 -13.16
CA ASP A 41 6.14 4.83 -13.90
C ASP A 41 6.88 5.80 -12.97
N ARG A 42 6.51 5.87 -11.69
CA ARG A 42 7.05 6.83 -10.71
C ARG A 42 7.75 6.17 -9.53
N TYR A 43 7.31 4.99 -9.13
CA TYR A 43 7.79 4.30 -7.93
C TYR A 43 8.09 2.83 -8.22
N THR A 44 8.94 2.23 -7.39
CA THR A 44 9.00 0.76 -7.31
C THR A 44 7.74 0.26 -6.60
N VAL A 45 6.85 -0.39 -7.34
CA VAL A 45 5.62 -0.96 -6.76
C VAL A 45 5.88 -2.40 -6.34
N VAL A 46 5.55 -2.74 -5.10
CA VAL A 46 5.76 -4.07 -4.52
C VAL A 46 4.46 -4.56 -3.90
N VAL A 47 4.07 -5.79 -4.21
CA VAL A 47 2.92 -6.46 -3.59
C VAL A 47 3.43 -7.57 -2.67
N LEU A 48 3.11 -7.46 -1.37
CA LEU A 48 3.45 -8.46 -0.36
C LEU A 48 2.20 -9.26 -0.02
N SER A 49 2.22 -10.57 -0.22
CA SER A 49 1.05 -11.41 0.07
C SER A 49 1.43 -12.80 0.54
N ALA A 50 0.59 -13.37 1.40
CA ALA A 50 0.64 -14.79 1.73
C ALA A 50 0.09 -15.70 0.63
N ASP A 51 -0.50 -15.12 -0.42
CA ASP A 51 -1.10 -15.84 -1.55
C ASP A 51 -2.06 -16.96 -1.11
N THR A 52 -2.90 -16.67 -0.11
CA THR A 52 -3.82 -17.65 0.48
C THR A 52 -4.75 -18.30 -0.55
N PHE A 53 -5.06 -17.59 -1.64
CA PHE A 53 -5.93 -18.06 -2.71
C PHE A 53 -5.17 -18.64 -3.91
N GLY A 54 -3.83 -18.58 -3.94
CA GLY A 54 -3.02 -19.07 -5.06
C GLY A 54 -3.17 -18.26 -6.35
N THR A 55 -3.65 -17.02 -6.26
CA THR A 55 -3.97 -16.16 -7.42
C THR A 55 -2.91 -15.08 -7.67
N LEU A 56 -1.93 -14.91 -6.77
CA LEU A 56 -1.01 -13.76 -6.80
C LEU A 56 -0.28 -13.59 -8.14
N GLU A 57 0.27 -14.67 -8.69
CA GLU A 57 1.00 -14.61 -9.97
C GLU A 57 0.08 -14.34 -11.16
N GLU A 58 -1.11 -14.91 -11.17
CA GLU A 58 -2.09 -14.68 -12.24
C GLU A 58 -2.63 -13.25 -12.18
N GLU A 59 -2.94 -12.76 -10.97
CA GLU A 59 -3.47 -11.42 -10.78
C GLU A 59 -2.44 -10.34 -11.10
N LEU A 60 -1.16 -10.58 -10.83
CA LEU A 60 -0.12 -9.59 -11.10
C LEU A 60 0.57 -9.80 -12.46
N LYS A 61 0.14 -10.78 -13.23
CA LYS A 61 0.72 -11.11 -14.54
C LYS A 61 0.65 -9.90 -15.48
N GLY A 62 1.80 -9.54 -16.04
CA GLY A 62 1.92 -8.45 -17.00
C GLY A 62 1.97 -7.06 -16.38
N LEU A 63 1.76 -6.93 -15.07
CA LEU A 63 1.92 -5.66 -14.37
C LEU A 63 3.40 -5.39 -14.06
N PRO A 64 3.86 -4.14 -14.15
CA PRO A 64 5.24 -3.73 -13.81
C PRO A 64 5.45 -3.63 -12.29
N VAL A 65 5.14 -4.69 -11.55
CA VAL A 65 5.24 -4.75 -10.08
C VAL A 65 6.17 -5.87 -9.62
N ARG A 66 6.76 -5.71 -8.44
CA ARG A 66 7.48 -6.78 -7.74
C ARG A 66 6.52 -7.57 -6.87
N ILE A 67 6.75 -8.87 -6.76
CA ILE A 67 5.94 -9.78 -5.98
C ILE A 67 6.83 -10.34 -4.86
N GLU A 68 6.42 -10.17 -3.61
CA GLU A 68 7.07 -10.74 -2.44
C GLU A 68 6.08 -11.66 -1.73
N ARG A 69 6.44 -12.95 -1.62
CA ARG A 69 5.61 -13.93 -0.89
C ARG A 69 6.00 -13.88 0.58
N VAL A 70 5.01 -13.74 1.47
CA VAL A 70 5.23 -13.61 2.92
C VAL A 70 4.33 -14.54 3.69
N SER A 71 4.84 -15.19 4.73
CA SER A 71 4.09 -16.14 5.56
C SER A 71 3.54 -15.53 6.85
N SER A 72 4.03 -14.35 7.25
CA SER A 72 3.63 -13.67 8.49
C SER A 72 3.78 -12.16 8.38
N GLY A 73 3.14 -11.43 9.31
CA GLY A 73 3.33 -9.97 9.41
C GLY A 73 4.76 -9.57 9.81
N VAL A 74 5.46 -10.43 10.57
CA VAL A 74 6.87 -10.21 10.93
C VAL A 74 7.76 -10.26 9.69
N GLU A 75 7.60 -11.32 8.88
CA GLU A 75 8.33 -11.45 7.61
C GLU A 75 7.98 -10.33 6.64
N LYS A 76 6.69 -9.95 6.56
CA LYS A 76 6.25 -8.81 5.75
C LYS A 76 6.98 -7.53 6.13
N ALA A 77 7.09 -7.23 7.42
CA ALA A 77 7.84 -6.07 7.91
C ALA A 77 9.35 -6.18 7.65
N GLU A 78 9.94 -7.36 7.78
CA GLU A 78 11.36 -7.59 7.45
C GLU A 78 11.68 -7.33 5.98
N ILE A 79 10.86 -7.85 5.06
CA ILE A 79 11.01 -7.60 3.63
C ILE A 79 10.77 -6.11 3.33
N ALA A 80 9.75 -5.49 3.95
CA ALA A 80 9.44 -4.08 3.74
C ALA A 80 10.64 -3.15 4.04
N ARG A 81 11.42 -3.43 5.09
CA ARG A 81 12.64 -2.67 5.41
C ARG A 81 13.66 -2.68 4.27
N GLY A 82 13.71 -3.74 3.45
CA GLY A 82 14.57 -3.80 2.27
C GLY A 82 14.22 -2.78 1.18
N TYR A 83 13.01 -2.23 1.23
CA TYR A 83 12.50 -1.22 0.30
C TYR A 83 12.51 0.21 0.86
N ALA A 84 13.00 0.41 2.08
CA ALA A 84 13.05 1.73 2.71
C ALA A 84 13.93 2.72 1.90
N PRO A 85 13.52 4.00 1.79
CA PRO A 85 12.27 4.58 2.28
C PRO A 85 11.06 4.23 1.39
N TYR A 86 9.94 3.85 2.01
CA TYR A 86 8.73 3.38 1.32
C TYR A 86 7.45 4.02 1.87
N ALA A 87 6.42 4.09 1.02
CA ALA A 87 5.03 4.23 1.43
C ALA A 87 4.37 2.85 1.50
N ALA A 88 3.40 2.66 2.40
CA ALA A 88 2.72 1.39 2.60
C ALA A 88 1.20 1.54 2.55
N VAL A 89 0.53 0.51 2.05
CA VAL A 89 -0.93 0.43 1.96
C VAL A 89 -1.35 -0.96 2.45
N GLY A 90 -2.24 -0.99 3.43
CA GLY A 90 -2.72 -2.24 4.04
C GLY A 90 -4.08 -2.06 4.71
N ASN A 91 -4.60 -3.13 5.30
CA ASN A 91 -5.85 -3.09 6.08
C ASN A 91 -5.85 -4.04 7.30
N GLY A 92 -4.92 -5.00 7.36
CA GLY A 92 -4.95 -6.10 8.33
C GLY A 92 -3.90 -6.02 9.44
N ASN A 93 -4.07 -6.86 10.47
CA ASN A 93 -3.11 -6.98 11.57
C ASN A 93 -1.71 -7.43 11.13
N ASN A 94 -1.61 -8.17 10.03
CA ASN A 94 -0.33 -8.57 9.44
C ASN A 94 0.38 -7.41 8.73
N ASP A 95 -0.27 -6.26 8.52
CA ASP A 95 0.31 -5.08 7.88
C ASP A 95 0.86 -4.07 8.89
N VAL A 96 0.43 -4.12 10.15
CA VAL A 96 0.70 -3.11 11.19
C VAL A 96 2.18 -2.73 11.25
N ALA A 97 3.08 -3.70 11.41
CA ALA A 97 4.51 -3.43 11.51
C ALA A 97 5.14 -2.88 10.21
N MET A 98 4.55 -3.17 9.04
CA MET A 98 4.95 -2.56 7.77
C MET A 98 4.47 -1.11 7.69
N LEU A 99 3.23 -0.83 8.12
CA LEU A 99 2.64 0.50 8.16
C LEU A 99 3.40 1.43 9.12
N GLU A 100 3.68 0.97 10.35
CA GLU A 100 4.44 1.74 11.35
C GLU A 100 5.87 2.10 10.89
N GLY A 101 6.46 1.28 10.02
CA GLY A 101 7.80 1.52 9.46
C GLY A 101 7.82 2.36 8.19
N ALA A 102 6.67 2.78 7.66
CA ALA A 102 6.58 3.53 6.42
C ALA A 102 6.79 5.04 6.65
N GLU A 103 7.26 5.73 5.61
CA GLU A 103 7.32 7.20 5.60
C GLU A 103 5.93 7.80 5.38
N LEU A 104 5.03 7.04 4.73
CA LEU A 104 3.63 7.34 4.56
C LEU A 104 2.83 6.04 4.55
N ALA A 105 1.90 5.90 5.49
CA ALA A 105 1.06 4.72 5.63
C ALA A 105 -0.41 5.04 5.32
N PHE A 106 -1.02 4.21 4.48
CA PHE A 106 -2.46 4.22 4.20
C PHE A 106 -3.14 2.99 4.79
N CYS A 107 -4.27 3.20 5.46
CA CYS A 107 -5.20 2.15 5.81
C CYS A 107 -6.42 2.19 4.89
N VAL A 108 -6.76 1.04 4.29
CA VAL A 108 -7.94 0.90 3.41
C VAL A 108 -9.08 0.24 4.19
N ILE A 109 -10.17 0.97 4.41
CA ILE A 109 -11.42 0.43 4.93
C ILE A 109 -12.28 -0.02 3.75
N GLY A 110 -11.93 -1.16 3.17
CA GLY A 110 -12.65 -1.78 2.07
C GLY A 110 -13.85 -2.63 2.52
N ARG A 111 -14.36 -3.49 1.64
CA ARG A 111 -15.52 -4.35 1.94
C ARG A 111 -15.24 -5.46 2.95
N GLU A 112 -13.97 -5.83 3.12
CA GLU A 112 -13.50 -6.75 4.17
C GLU A 112 -13.28 -6.04 5.52
N GLY A 113 -13.45 -4.71 5.57
CA GLY A 113 -13.12 -3.87 6.71
C GLY A 113 -11.62 -3.66 6.89
N ALA A 114 -11.24 -3.10 8.03
CA ALA A 114 -9.85 -2.93 8.45
C ALA A 114 -9.74 -3.19 9.96
N THR A 115 -8.57 -3.61 10.42
CA THR A 115 -8.32 -3.76 11.85
C THR A 115 -8.09 -2.39 12.51
N VAL A 116 -8.45 -2.29 13.78
CA VAL A 116 -8.24 -1.05 14.55
C VAL A 116 -6.76 -0.71 14.63
N GLU A 117 -5.92 -1.74 14.77
CA GLU A 117 -4.48 -1.63 14.84
C GLU A 117 -3.89 -1.09 13.52
N ALA A 118 -4.34 -1.57 12.37
CA ALA A 118 -3.89 -1.04 11.07
C ALA A 118 -4.35 0.40 10.85
N LEU A 119 -5.56 0.75 11.30
CA LEU A 119 -6.06 2.12 11.27
C LEU A 119 -5.18 3.05 12.12
N LEU A 120 -4.86 2.68 13.36
CA LEU A 120 -4.04 3.48 14.26
C LEU A 120 -2.56 3.56 13.84
N ALA A 121 -2.08 2.59 13.06
CA ALA A 121 -0.73 2.56 12.51
C ALA A 121 -0.59 3.35 11.19
N SER A 122 -1.64 4.01 10.71
CA SER A 122 -1.65 4.72 9.42
C SER A 122 -1.72 6.24 9.56
N ASP A 123 -1.18 6.96 8.57
CA ASP A 123 -1.29 8.42 8.46
C ASP A 123 -2.61 8.86 7.81
N ILE A 124 -3.07 8.09 6.81
CA ILE A 124 -4.25 8.41 6.01
C ILE A 124 -5.15 7.18 5.92
N VAL A 125 -6.44 7.40 6.16
CA VAL A 125 -7.47 6.38 5.97
C VAL A 125 -8.27 6.69 4.71
N VAL A 126 -8.44 5.68 3.85
CA VAL A 126 -9.29 5.75 2.65
C VAL A 126 -10.30 4.61 2.66
N THR A 127 -11.39 4.75 1.91
CA THR A 127 -12.41 3.70 1.76
C THR A 127 -12.21 2.82 0.52
N ASP A 128 -11.29 3.21 -0.37
CA ASP A 128 -10.96 2.49 -1.59
C ASP A 128 -9.48 2.72 -1.92
N VAL A 129 -8.75 1.65 -2.27
CA VAL A 129 -7.32 1.70 -2.62
C VAL A 129 -7.04 2.62 -3.81
N LYS A 130 -8.03 2.82 -4.70
CA LYS A 130 -7.92 3.74 -5.82
C LYS A 130 -7.67 5.18 -5.36
N ASP A 131 -8.25 5.57 -4.23
CA ASP A 131 -8.03 6.89 -3.66
C ASP A 131 -6.60 7.04 -3.13
N ALA A 132 -6.07 6.02 -2.45
CA ALA A 132 -4.66 6.00 -2.02
C ALA A 132 -3.71 6.13 -3.22
N ILE A 133 -3.90 5.33 -4.27
CA ILE A 133 -3.08 5.40 -5.49
C ILE A 133 -3.23 6.78 -6.16
N ALA A 134 -4.45 7.33 -6.22
CA ALA A 134 -4.68 8.65 -6.79
C ALA A 134 -4.00 9.77 -5.99
N MET A 135 -3.84 9.63 -4.66
CA MET A 135 -3.07 10.56 -3.83
C MET A 135 -1.56 10.41 -4.08
N LEU A 136 -1.06 9.19 -4.22
CA LEU A 136 0.35 8.94 -4.57
C LEU A 136 0.74 9.45 -5.97
N LEU A 137 -0.23 9.51 -6.89
CA LEU A 137 -0.07 10.09 -8.23
C LEU A 137 -0.26 11.62 -8.27
N ASP A 138 -0.84 12.22 -7.23
CA ASP A 138 -1.10 13.66 -7.14
C ASP A 138 -0.71 14.21 -5.76
N GLU A 139 0.53 14.67 -5.67
CA GLU A 139 1.12 15.29 -4.47
C GLU A 139 0.25 16.40 -3.86
N ARG A 140 -0.58 17.09 -4.66
CA ARG A 140 -1.48 18.14 -4.14
C ARG A 140 -2.54 17.58 -3.19
N LYS A 141 -2.99 16.34 -3.41
CA LYS A 141 -3.94 15.67 -2.52
C LYS A 141 -3.26 15.30 -1.20
N LEU A 142 -2.04 14.76 -1.24
CA LEU A 142 -1.25 14.47 -0.05
C LEU A 142 -1.03 15.74 0.78
N MET A 143 -0.57 16.82 0.15
CA MET A 143 -0.39 18.10 0.83
C MET A 143 -1.68 18.63 1.44
N ALA A 144 -2.81 18.52 0.73
CA ALA A 144 -4.09 19.02 1.23
C ALA A 144 -4.59 18.26 2.47
N THR A 145 -4.33 16.95 2.53
CA THR A 145 -4.72 16.07 3.63
C THR A 145 -3.79 16.17 4.83
N LEU A 146 -2.48 16.22 4.60
CA LEU A 146 -1.47 16.13 5.67
C LEU A 146 -1.02 17.49 6.22
N ARG A 147 -1.29 18.61 5.52
CA ARG A 147 -0.97 19.94 6.06
C ARG A 147 -1.76 20.17 7.36
N GLY A 148 -1.06 20.29 8.49
CA GLY A 148 -1.65 20.47 9.81
C GLY A 148 -0.62 20.91 10.81
#